data_AF-A0A9E3SX28-F1
#
_entry.id   AF-A0A9E3SX28-F1
#
_cell.length_a   1.000
_cell.length_b   1.000
_cell.length_c   1.000
_cell.angle_alpha   90.00
_cell.angle_beta   90.00
_cell.angle_gamma   90.00
#
_symmetry.space_group_name_H-M   'P 1'
#
loop_
_entity.id
_entity.type
_entity.pdbx_description
1 polymer ?
#
loop_
_entity_poly.entity_id
_entity_poly.type
_entity_poly.pdbx_seq_one_letter_code
_entity_poly.pdbx_strand_id
1 'polypeptide(L)'
;MKILYLVPGPMGRSPEGKVELARRGSLLAKYAAPGTETGIEDVPEGPASIESMYEEYLSIPATVRRAVELEQSGEWDAIILGCYGDPGLDALREMVSLPV
;
A
#
# COMPACT_ATOMS: atom_id res chain seq x y z
N MET A 1 -10.36 14.58 -0.31
CA MET A 1 -10.23 13.15 0.02
C MET A 1 -8.78 12.73 -0.17
N LYS A 2 -8.21 12.00 0.77
CA LYS A 2 -6.83 11.51 0.76
C LYS A 2 -6.81 10.00 0.61
N ILE A 3 -6.17 9.48 -0.43
CA ILE A 3 -6.06 8.04 -0.69
C ILE A 3 -4.59 7.63 -0.70
N LEU A 4 -4.23 6.61 0.07
CA LEU A 4 -2.88 6.07 0.06
C LEU A 4 -2.79 4.78 -0.75
N TYR A 5 -1.85 4.69 -1.68
CA TYR A 5 -1.47 3.42 -2.30
C TYR A 5 -0.39 2.74 -1.46
N LEU A 6 -0.72 1.60 -0.84
CA LEU A 6 0.16 0.89 0.09
C LEU A 6 0.77 -0.35 -0.59
N VAL A 7 2.06 -0.31 -0.88
CA VAL A 7 2.80 -1.43 -1.48
C VAL A 7 3.08 -2.51 -0.41
N PRO A 8 2.64 -3.78 -0.60
CA PRO A 8 2.82 -4.85 0.37
C PRO A 8 4.22 -5.49 0.28
N GLY A 9 5.27 -4.69 0.28
CA GLY A 9 6.65 -5.13 0.35
C GLY A 9 7.61 -3.94 0.31
N PRO A 10 8.87 -4.10 0.75
CA PRO A 10 9.77 -2.98 1.00
C PRO A 10 10.48 -2.48 -0.27
N MET A 11 9.68 -2.07 -1.27
CA MET A 11 10.13 -1.60 -2.58
C MET A 11 11.15 -0.45 -2.47
N GLY A 12 10.93 0.49 -1.56
CA GLY A 12 11.76 1.68 -1.35
C GLY A 12 13.15 1.39 -0.77
N ARG A 13 13.50 0.14 -0.47
CA ARG A 13 14.84 -0.22 0.02
C ARG A 13 15.94 -0.05 -1.02
N SER A 14 15.63 -0.16 -2.31
CA SER A 14 16.61 0.04 -3.39
C SER A 14 16.45 1.42 -4.07
N PRO A 15 17.52 1.97 -4.68
CA PRO A 15 17.42 3.18 -5.49
C PRO A 15 16.39 3.05 -6.61
N GLU A 16 16.34 1.90 -7.28
CA GLU A 16 15.42 1.63 -8.39
C GLU A 16 13.97 1.57 -7.88
N GLY A 17 13.75 0.97 -6.72
CA GLY A 17 12.43 0.89 -6.12
C GLY A 17 11.91 2.25 -5.65
N LYS A 18 12.78 3.16 -5.17
CA LYS A 18 12.39 4.56 -4.91
C LYS A 18 11.96 5.29 -6.17
N VAL A 19 12.68 5.07 -7.28
CA VAL A 19 12.29 5.62 -8.59
C VAL A 19 10.93 5.07 -9.03
N GLU A 20 10.69 3.78 -8.82
CA GLU A 20 9.42 3.14 -9.16
C GLU A 20 8.26 3.62 -8.30
N LEU A 21 8.45 3.81 -6.98
CA LEU A 21 7.46 4.42 -6.10
C LEU A 21 7.11 5.84 -6.58
N ALA A 22 8.11 6.67 -6.89
CA ALA A 22 7.86 8.02 -7.41
C ALA A 22 7.11 8.02 -8.75
N ARG A 23 7.45 7.08 -9.64
CA ARG A 23 6.76 6.91 -10.93
C ARG A 23 5.29 6.52 -10.74
N ARG A 24 5.00 5.55 -9.86
CA ARG A 24 3.63 5.14 -9.52
C ARG A 24 2.85 6.27 -8.85
N GLY A 25 3.44 6.96 -7.89
CA GLY A 25 2.85 8.13 -7.23
C GLY A 25 2.45 9.24 -8.23
N SER A 26 3.33 9.51 -9.20
CA SER A 26 3.05 10.49 -10.26
C SER A 26 1.87 10.08 -11.16
N LEU A 27 1.72 8.78 -11.43
CA LEU A 27 0.59 8.26 -12.19
C LEU A 27 -0.72 8.35 -11.39
N LEU A 28 -0.71 8.01 -10.10
CA LEU A 28 -1.87 8.13 -9.22
C LEU A 28 -2.39 9.58 -9.19
N ALA A 29 -1.48 10.54 -8.97
CA ALA A 29 -1.83 11.96 -8.95
C ALA A 29 -2.41 12.45 -10.29
N LYS A 30 -1.91 11.92 -11.42
CA LYS A 30 -2.41 12.27 -12.76
C LYS A 30 -3.85 11.81 -13.00
N TYR A 31 -4.25 10.67 -12.43
CA TYR A 31 -5.58 10.09 -12.62
C TYR A 31 -6.58 10.47 -11.52
N ALA A 32 -6.11 11.11 -10.45
CA ALA A 32 -6.95 11.56 -9.35
C ALA A 32 -8.01 12.58 -9.79
N ALA A 33 -9.23 12.45 -9.28
CA ALA A 33 -10.28 13.42 -9.50
C ALA A 33 -9.96 14.76 -8.80
N PRO A 34 -10.49 15.91 -9.26
CA PRO A 34 -10.32 17.19 -8.58
C PRO A 34 -10.70 17.11 -7.09
N GLY A 35 -9.84 17.62 -6.21
CA GLY A 35 -10.03 17.56 -4.75
C GLY A 35 -9.64 16.22 -4.10
N THR A 36 -9.05 15.29 -4.87
CA THR A 36 -8.42 14.07 -4.36
C THR A 36 -6.90 14.23 -4.31
N GLU A 37 -6.32 13.96 -3.14
CA GLU A 37 -4.88 13.88 -2.94
C GLU A 37 -4.49 12.40 -2.83
N THR A 38 -3.40 12.01 -3.49
CA THR A 38 -2.91 10.63 -3.50
C THR A 38 -1.51 10.56 -2.91
N GLY A 39 -1.29 9.59 -2.01
CA GLY A 39 0.03 9.21 -1.53
C GLY A 39 0.45 7.83 -2.01
N ILE A 40 1.73 7.51 -1.84
CA ILE A 40 2.26 6.16 -2.04
C ILE A 40 3.30 5.85 -0.97
N GLU A 41 3.15 4.71 -0.32
CA GLU A 41 4.08 4.21 0.68
C GLU A 41 4.28 2.70 0.51
N ASP A 42 5.41 2.20 1.01
CA ASP A 42 5.72 0.78 1.10
C ASP A 42 5.86 0.35 2.57
N VAL A 43 5.61 -0.93 2.84
CA VAL A 43 5.85 -1.48 4.18
C VAL A 43 7.33 -1.73 4.43
N PRO A 44 7.81 -1.62 5.69
CA PRO A 44 9.23 -1.69 5.98
C PRO A 44 9.83 -3.08 5.82
N GLU A 45 9.01 -4.15 5.73
CA GLU A 45 9.44 -5.54 5.68
C GLU A 45 8.50 -6.40 4.81
N GLY A 46 8.95 -7.61 4.47
CA GLY A 46 8.27 -8.50 3.53
C GLY A 46 9.23 -8.98 2.43
N PRO A 47 8.74 -9.80 1.49
CA PRO A 47 9.55 -10.26 0.38
C PRO A 47 9.87 -9.11 -0.59
N ALA A 48 10.98 -9.20 -1.33
CA ALA A 48 11.38 -8.17 -2.28
C ALA A 48 10.43 -8.10 -3.50
N SER A 49 9.83 -9.23 -3.84
CA SER A 49 8.79 -9.43 -4.86
C SER A 49 7.80 -10.49 -4.36
N ILE A 50 6.57 -10.47 -4.88
CA ILE A 50 5.56 -11.50 -4.56
C ILE A 50 5.35 -12.33 -5.82
N GLU A 51 6.02 -13.48 -5.90
CA GLU A 51 6.03 -14.35 -7.08
C GLU A 51 5.64 -15.81 -6.74
N SER A 52 5.16 -16.02 -5.52
CA SER A 52 4.71 -17.31 -5.00
C SER A 52 3.68 -17.14 -3.90
N MET A 53 2.89 -18.18 -3.63
CA MET A 53 1.94 -18.19 -2.51
C MET A 53 2.64 -17.95 -1.16
N TYR A 54 3.85 -18.49 -0.99
CA TYR A 54 4.62 -18.30 0.24
C TYR A 54 4.95 -16.82 0.47
N GLU A 55 5.46 -16.14 -0.56
CA GLU A 55 5.75 -14.70 -0.50
C GLU A 55 4.49 -13.87 -0.32
N GLU A 56 3.38 -14.28 -0.94
CA GLU A 56 2.08 -13.65 -0.73
C GLU A 56 1.71 -13.65 0.75
N TYR A 57 1.72 -14.81 1.40
CA TYR A 57 1.43 -14.91 2.83
C TYR A 57 2.42 -14.16 3.72
N LEU A 58 3.70 -14.07 3.34
CA LEU A 58 4.69 -13.28 4.08
C LEU A 58 4.47 -11.77 4.00
N SER A 59 3.83 -11.28 2.92
CA SER A 59 3.57 -9.85 2.73
C SER A 59 2.43 -9.30 3.60
N ILE A 60 1.49 -10.17 3.99
CA ILE A 60 0.23 -9.78 4.65
C ILE A 60 0.45 -9.14 6.03
N PRO A 61 1.22 -9.72 6.99
CA PRO A 61 1.24 -9.21 8.36
C PRO A 61 1.77 -7.78 8.48
N ALA A 62 2.81 -7.42 7.73
CA ALA A 62 3.37 -6.07 7.75
C ALA A 62 2.40 -5.06 7.11
N THR A 63 1.75 -5.45 6.01
CA THR A 63 0.75 -4.64 5.32
C THR A 63 -0.45 -4.33 6.21
N VAL A 64 -0.99 -5.35 6.89
CA VAL A 64 -2.11 -5.18 7.83
C VAL A 64 -1.72 -4.28 9.00
N ARG A 65 -0.55 -4.49 9.61
CA ARG A 65 -0.06 -3.60 10.68
C ARG A 65 0.02 -2.15 10.20
N ARG A 66 0.57 -1.91 9.02
CA ARG A 66 0.70 -0.57 8.47
C ARG A 66 -0.65 0.08 8.19
N ALA A 67 -1.62 -0.67 7.66
CA ALA A 67 -2.97 -0.16 7.45
C ALA A 67 -3.64 0.31 8.76
N VAL A 68 -3.48 -0.46 9.84
CA VAL A 68 -3.99 -0.07 11.17
C VAL A 68 -3.31 1.20 11.70
N GLU A 69 -1.99 1.32 11.54
CA GLU A 69 -1.26 2.54 11.92
C GLU A 69 -1.73 3.77 11.13
N LEU A 70 -1.98 3.59 9.83
CA LEU A 70 -2.47 4.64 8.94
C LEU A 70 -3.88 5.08 9.32
N GLU A 71 -4.77 4.14 9.65
CA GLU A 71 -6.10 4.48 10.17
C GLU A 71 -6.01 5.30 11.46
N GLN A 72 -5.17 4.86 12.41
CA GLN A 72 -4.99 5.54 13.70
C GLN A 72 -4.43 6.95 13.55
N SER A 73 -3.64 7.21 12.51
CA SER A 73 -3.13 8.55 12.22
C SER A 73 -4.23 9.55 11.82
N GLY A 74 -5.33 9.05 11.24
CA GLY A 74 -6.42 9.86 10.70
C GLY A 74 -6.02 10.69 9.48
N GLU A 75 -4.86 10.45 8.86
CA GLU A 75 -4.38 11.22 7.72
C GLU A 75 -5.05 10.82 6.40
N TRP A 76 -5.45 9.56 6.27
CA TRP A 76 -5.95 8.97 5.02
C TRP A 76 -7.41 8.55 5.15
N ASP A 77 -8.20 8.85 4.11
CA ASP A 77 -9.62 8.48 4.05
C ASP A 77 -9.84 7.07 3.49
N ALA A 78 -8.87 6.54 2.72
CA ALA A 78 -8.91 5.22 2.10
C ALA A 78 -7.49 4.70 1.78
N ILE A 79 -7.35 3.38 1.64
CA ILE A 79 -6.13 2.70 1.21
C ILE A 79 -6.40 1.96 -0.11
N ILE A 80 -5.43 1.91 -1.00
CA ILE A 80 -5.39 0.99 -2.14
C ILE A 80 -4.28 -0.02 -1.86
N LEU A 81 -4.64 -1.31 -1.81
CA LEU A 81 -3.65 -2.38 -1.70
C LEU A 81 -2.83 -2.49 -2.99
N GLY A 82 -1.53 -2.28 -2.88
CA GLY A 82 -0.66 -1.99 -4.00
C GLY A 82 -0.06 -3.20 -4.72
N CYS A 83 -0.79 -4.30 -4.87
CA CYS A 83 -0.34 -5.53 -5.54
C CYS A 83 -1.48 -6.18 -6.32
N TYR A 84 -1.21 -6.70 -7.53
CA TYR A 84 -2.24 -7.26 -8.41
C TYR A 84 -3.03 -8.43 -7.81
N GLY A 85 -2.40 -9.22 -6.93
CA GLY A 85 -3.03 -10.37 -6.29
C GLY A 85 -3.83 -10.04 -5.03
N ASP A 86 -3.88 -8.77 -4.61
CA ASP A 86 -4.58 -8.31 -3.40
C ASP A 86 -4.30 -9.16 -2.14
N PRO A 87 -3.01 -9.36 -1.75
CA PRO A 87 -2.63 -10.22 -0.63
C PRO A 87 -3.28 -9.77 0.68
N GLY A 88 -4.15 -10.63 1.23
CA GLY A 88 -4.77 -10.40 2.53
C GLY A 88 -5.82 -9.28 2.57
N LEU A 89 -6.46 -8.96 1.43
CA LEU A 89 -7.50 -7.93 1.36
C LEU A 89 -8.63 -8.12 2.39
N ASP A 90 -9.09 -9.36 2.59
CA ASP A 90 -10.13 -9.65 3.58
C ASP A 90 -9.65 -9.33 5.00
N ALA A 91 -8.41 -9.71 5.33
CA ALA A 91 -7.80 -9.40 6.63
C ALA A 91 -7.61 -7.89 6.83
N LEU A 92 -7.28 -7.14 5.78
CA LEU A 92 -7.23 -5.68 5.86
C LEU A 92 -8.60 -5.10 6.23
N ARG A 93 -9.66 -5.52 5.52
CA ARG A 93 -11.04 -5.07 5.76
C ARG A 93 -11.61 -5.49 7.10
N GLU A 94 -11.12 -6.56 7.70
CA GLU A 94 -11.45 -6.95 9.08
C GLU A 94 -10.77 -6.05 10.12
N MET A 95 -9.58 -5.54 9.80
CA MET A 95 -8.70 -4.84 10.75
C MET A 95 -8.83 -3.32 10.73
N VAL A 96 -9.35 -2.74 9.64
CA VAL A 96 -9.61 -1.30 9.53
C VAL A 96 -11.06 -1.01 9.14
N SER A 97 -11.55 0.18 9.48
CA SER A 97 -12.88 0.67 9.11
C SER A 97 -12.88 1.53 7.85
N LEU A 98 -11.73 2.11 7.47
CA LEU A 98 -11.59 2.84 6.22
C LEU A 98 -11.69 1.93 4.98
N PRO A 99 -12.16 2.43 3.83
CA PRO A 99 -12.22 1.65 2.60
C PRO A 99 -10.83 1.19 2.14
N VAL A 100 -10.70 -0.13 1.91
CA VAL A 100 -9.54 -0.79 1.30
C VAL A 100 -9.94 -1.43 -0.03
#